data_AF-A0A9E3RK67-F1
#
_entry.id   AF-A0A9E3RK67-F1
#
_cell.length_a   1.000
_cell.length_b   1.000
_cell.length_c   1.000
_cell.angle_alpha   90.00
_cell.angle_beta   90.00
_cell.angle_gamma   90.00
#
_symmetry.space_group_name_H-M   'P 1'
#
loop_
_entity.id
_entity.type
_entity.pdbx_description
1 polymer ?
#
loop_
_entity_poly.entity_id
_entity_poly.type
_entity_poly.pdbx_seq_one_letter_code
_entity_poly.pdbx_strand_id
1 'polypeptide(L)'
;MKLLTTLVVIVVCMCGTYTQTYAQEPMYKYLFNGNTFNNENPNVERGQAINHSYGIGRDGMANGSIQFAADGGFYMYPRALNPLDMQSVTIAFWYKSVASKQPVTRILNIQDSTANDASVLLVTKRKDAQQQTNLEFKIGLSFGSNITITTPIDAVWNHFALSYSVADKKVTLYKNGKQVDTKQANCQLDMQIVSLFSLQLDAQGNPTTDTDPSLVDDLFIYDRAITAAEALALGGSGGTNDVTETTHNTMQIYPNPASTYATLSVPTDAQPDVLIVRTITGAEVLRTTYTQHIDVQQLPAGVYTVELYSNLVILNRSLLQLVR
;
A
#
# COMPACT_ATOMS: atom_id res chain seq x y z
N MET A 1 57.04 -40.67 -8.47
CA MET A 1 56.73 -39.91 -7.24
C MET A 1 56.01 -38.64 -7.65
N LYS A 2 54.78 -38.45 -7.13
CA LYS A 2 53.85 -37.30 -7.24
C LYS A 2 53.14 -37.07 -8.59
N LEU A 3 51.92 -37.63 -8.66
CA LEU A 3 50.79 -37.06 -9.39
C LEU A 3 50.49 -35.66 -8.83
N LEU A 4 50.27 -34.68 -9.70
CA LEU A 4 49.59 -33.43 -9.37
C LEU A 4 48.32 -33.38 -10.22
N THR A 5 47.19 -33.79 -9.63
CA THR A 5 45.87 -33.67 -10.23
C THR A 5 45.34 -32.29 -9.91
N THR A 6 45.37 -31.36 -10.88
CA THR A 6 44.78 -30.03 -10.72
C THR A 6 43.26 -30.13 -10.87
N LEU A 7 42.55 -29.99 -9.75
CA LEU A 7 41.10 -29.89 -9.69
C LEU A 7 40.69 -28.47 -10.13
N VAL A 8 40.12 -28.32 -11.33
CA VAL A 8 39.48 -27.07 -11.77
C VAL A 8 38.05 -27.07 -11.23
N VAL A 9 37.81 -26.29 -10.18
CA VAL A 9 36.45 -26.02 -9.68
C VAL A 9 35.85 -24.91 -10.53
N ILE A 10 34.97 -25.27 -11.46
CA ILE A 10 34.12 -24.32 -12.19
C ILE A 10 33.00 -23.90 -11.24
N VAL A 11 33.14 -22.72 -10.64
CA VAL A 11 32.04 -22.06 -9.94
C VAL A 11 31.10 -21.49 -11.00
N VAL A 12 30.03 -22.23 -11.30
CA VAL A 12 28.91 -21.71 -12.08
C VAL A 12 28.17 -20.72 -11.17
N CYS A 13 28.47 -19.43 -11.31
CA CYS A 13 27.60 -18.39 -10.78
C CYS A 13 26.27 -18.47 -11.53
N MET A 14 25.28 -19.13 -10.92
CA MET A 14 23.89 -19.02 -11.34
C MET A 14 23.49 -17.56 -11.14
N CYS A 15 23.53 -16.78 -12.22
CA CYS A 15 22.86 -15.50 -12.29
C CYS A 15 21.36 -15.80 -12.28
N GLY A 16 20.79 -15.91 -11.08
CA GLY A 16 19.36 -16.00 -10.90
C GLY A 16 18.75 -14.76 -11.51
N THR A 17 18.10 -14.91 -12.65
CA THR A 17 17.20 -13.89 -13.18
C THR A 17 16.06 -13.78 -12.18
N TYR A 18 16.13 -12.80 -11.28
CA TYR A 18 14.98 -12.38 -10.50
C TYR A 18 13.98 -11.79 -11.48
N THR A 19 13.04 -12.60 -11.96
CA THR A 19 11.82 -12.07 -12.54
C THR A 19 11.07 -11.38 -11.41
N GLN A 20 11.08 -10.04 -11.40
CA GLN A 20 10.07 -9.30 -10.65
C GLN A 20 8.72 -9.67 -11.25
N THR A 21 7.99 -10.53 -10.55
CA THR A 21 6.57 -10.71 -10.81
C THR A 21 5.92 -9.38 -10.43
N TYR A 22 5.67 -8.52 -11.42
CA TYR A 22 4.87 -7.32 -11.17
C TYR A 22 3.53 -7.80 -10.59
N ALA A 23 3.22 -7.38 -9.37
CA ALA A 23 1.91 -7.62 -8.81
C ALA A 23 0.89 -7.01 -9.78
N GLN A 24 -0.08 -7.81 -10.22
CA GLN A 24 -1.16 -7.32 -11.08
C GLN A 24 -1.84 -6.11 -10.41
N GLU A 25 -2.04 -5.04 -11.18
CA GLU A 25 -2.74 -3.84 -10.73
C GLU A 25 -4.16 -4.17 -10.23
N PRO A 26 -4.66 -3.47 -9.20
CA PRO A 26 -6.03 -3.65 -8.73
C PRO A 26 -7.04 -3.28 -9.81
N MET A 27 -8.12 -4.05 -9.87
CA MET A 27 -9.29 -3.79 -10.71
C MET A 27 -9.98 -2.47 -10.33
N TYR A 28 -9.97 -2.11 -9.05
CA TYR A 28 -10.42 -0.81 -8.58
C TYR A 28 -9.46 -0.24 -7.54
N LYS A 29 -9.15 1.06 -7.67
CA LYS A 29 -8.18 1.76 -6.84
C LYS A 29 -8.75 3.09 -6.38
N TYR A 30 -8.88 3.30 -5.07
CA TYR A 30 -9.33 4.56 -4.48
C TYR A 30 -8.33 5.03 -3.44
N LEU A 31 -7.60 6.08 -3.78
CA LEU A 31 -6.57 6.67 -2.91
C LEU A 31 -7.12 7.72 -1.94
N PHE A 32 -8.34 8.21 -2.16
CA PHE A 32 -9.02 9.23 -1.33
C PHE A 32 -8.27 10.57 -1.08
N ASN A 33 -7.13 10.80 -1.73
CA ASN A 33 -6.28 12.01 -1.68
C ASN A 33 -6.96 13.30 -2.15
N GLY A 34 -7.87 13.84 -1.33
CA GLY A 34 -8.65 15.05 -1.59
C GLY A 34 -9.74 14.89 -2.64
N ASN A 35 -9.94 13.66 -3.13
CA ASN A 35 -10.94 13.36 -4.14
C ASN A 35 -11.47 11.92 -3.97
N THR A 36 -12.73 11.84 -3.52
CA THR A 36 -13.48 10.60 -3.31
C THR A 36 -13.59 9.72 -4.56
N PHE A 37 -13.46 10.31 -5.76
CA PHE A 37 -13.49 9.60 -7.04
C PHE A 37 -12.13 9.58 -7.74
N ASN A 38 -11.02 9.73 -7.01
CA ASN A 38 -9.67 9.56 -7.58
C ASN A 38 -9.40 8.08 -7.89
N ASN A 39 -10.16 7.58 -8.85
CA ASN A 39 -9.99 6.28 -9.43
C ASN A 39 -9.09 6.43 -10.64
N GLU A 40 -7.88 5.91 -10.53
CA GLU A 40 -6.92 5.84 -11.65
C GLU A 40 -7.32 4.78 -12.68
N ASN A 41 -8.40 4.02 -12.43
CA ASN A 41 -8.88 2.97 -13.32
C ASN A 41 -10.04 3.48 -14.24
N PRO A 42 -9.96 3.32 -15.57
CA PRO A 42 -11.03 3.73 -16.50
C PRO A 42 -12.36 2.95 -16.36
N ASN A 43 -12.45 1.93 -15.49
CA ASN A 43 -13.59 1.02 -15.38
C ASN A 43 -14.70 1.42 -14.39
N VAL A 44 -14.71 2.66 -13.88
CA VAL A 44 -15.86 3.15 -13.09
C VAL A 44 -16.80 3.95 -13.97
N GLU A 45 -18.06 3.50 -14.07
CA GLU A 45 -19.06 4.17 -14.88
C GLU A 45 -19.66 5.38 -14.15
N ARG A 46 -19.97 5.25 -12.85
CA ARG A 46 -20.48 6.32 -11.98
C ARG A 46 -20.16 6.03 -10.50
N GLY A 47 -19.95 7.08 -9.72
CA GLY A 47 -19.92 7.01 -8.27
C GLY A 47 -20.68 8.19 -7.65
N GLN A 48 -21.18 8.01 -6.44
CA GLN A 48 -21.82 9.03 -5.63
C GLN A 48 -21.27 9.00 -4.21
N ALA A 49 -20.90 10.17 -3.69
CA ALA A 49 -20.46 10.33 -2.31
C ALA A 49 -21.45 11.28 -1.63
N ILE A 50 -22.00 10.87 -0.50
CA ILE A 50 -22.94 11.64 0.31
C ILE A 50 -22.38 11.82 1.71
N ASN A 51 -22.57 13.01 2.28
CA ASN A 51 -22.25 13.35 3.67
C ASN A 51 -20.90 12.78 4.15
N HIS A 52 -19.85 13.14 3.41
CA HIS A 52 -18.47 12.73 3.67
C HIS A 52 -17.59 13.94 4.00
N SER A 53 -16.51 13.68 4.72
CA SER A 53 -15.41 14.60 4.94
C SER A 53 -14.09 13.89 4.68
N TYR A 54 -13.01 14.65 4.57
CA TYR A 54 -11.67 14.10 4.44
C TYR A 54 -10.91 14.22 5.76
N GLY A 55 -10.11 13.20 6.06
CA GLY A 55 -9.19 13.17 7.19
C GLY A 55 -7.73 13.20 6.74
N ILE A 56 -6.81 13.16 7.70
CA ILE A 56 -5.38 12.98 7.39
C ILE A 56 -5.18 11.53 6.95
N GLY A 57 -4.50 11.31 5.83
CA GLY A 57 -4.16 10.00 5.28
C GLY A 57 -3.17 9.22 6.14
N ARG A 58 -2.97 7.94 5.83
CA ARG A 58 -1.99 7.10 6.53
C ARG A 58 -0.55 7.58 6.40
N ASP A 59 -0.27 8.29 5.32
CA ASP A 59 1.00 8.90 4.94
C ASP A 59 1.19 10.31 5.52
N GLY A 60 0.20 10.81 6.27
CA GLY A 60 0.21 12.18 6.81
C GLY A 60 -0.32 13.23 5.84
N MET A 61 -0.78 12.85 4.64
CA MET A 61 -1.35 13.79 3.68
C MET A 61 -2.65 14.39 4.22
N ALA A 62 -2.73 15.72 4.21
CA ALA A 62 -3.98 16.40 4.52
C ALA A 62 -5.05 16.02 3.48
N ASN A 63 -6.25 15.68 3.94
CA ASN A 63 -7.33 15.14 3.13
C ASN A 63 -6.99 13.82 2.41
N GLY A 64 -6.02 13.05 2.91
CA GLY A 64 -5.62 11.75 2.33
C GLY A 64 -6.63 10.63 2.54
N SER A 65 -7.46 10.70 3.59
CA SER A 65 -8.43 9.65 3.91
C SER A 65 -9.87 10.13 3.81
N ILE A 66 -10.80 9.19 3.70
CA ILE A 66 -12.23 9.46 3.75
C ILE A 66 -12.82 9.11 5.11
N GLN A 67 -13.80 9.93 5.52
CA GLN A 67 -14.62 9.77 6.71
C GLN A 67 -16.08 9.99 6.29
N PHE A 68 -17.01 9.13 6.70
CA PHE A 68 -18.45 9.40 6.50
C PHE A 68 -19.11 9.85 7.79
N ALA A 69 -20.06 10.77 7.65
CA ALA A 69 -20.97 11.14 8.71
C ALA A 69 -22.06 10.07 8.90
N ALA A 70 -22.90 10.22 9.92
CA ALA A 70 -24.11 9.41 10.07
C ALA A 70 -25.01 9.69 8.88
N ASP A 71 -25.40 8.63 8.15
CA ASP A 71 -26.10 8.63 6.84
C ASP A 71 -25.21 8.84 5.60
N GLY A 72 -23.91 9.08 5.80
CA GLY A 72 -22.94 9.23 4.73
C GLY A 72 -22.55 7.90 4.09
N GLY A 73 -22.03 7.98 2.87
CA GLY A 73 -21.58 6.80 2.15
C GLY A 73 -21.00 7.13 0.79
N PHE A 74 -20.25 6.16 0.27
CA PHE A 74 -19.66 6.16 -1.06
C PHE A 74 -20.20 4.97 -1.86
N TYR A 75 -21.04 5.28 -2.81
CA TYR A 75 -21.74 4.31 -3.66
C TYR A 75 -21.06 4.29 -5.01
N MET A 76 -20.74 3.10 -5.51
CA MET A 76 -20.14 2.96 -6.83
C MET A 76 -20.91 1.99 -7.69
N TYR A 77 -21.00 2.34 -8.95
CA TYR A 77 -21.62 1.53 -9.97
C TYR A 77 -20.49 1.07 -10.88
N PRO A 78 -19.89 -0.11 -10.61
CA PRO A 78 -18.83 -0.62 -11.46
C PRO A 78 -19.36 -0.77 -12.88
N ARG A 79 -18.59 -0.34 -13.87
CA ARG A 79 -18.96 -0.52 -15.27
C ARG A 79 -18.99 -2.02 -15.55
N ALA A 80 -20.19 -2.55 -15.79
CA ALA A 80 -20.48 -3.94 -16.17
C ALA A 80 -19.32 -4.91 -15.88
N LEU A 81 -19.12 -5.27 -14.61
CA LEU A 81 -18.37 -6.48 -14.30
C LEU A 81 -19.09 -7.60 -15.00
N ASN A 82 -18.42 -8.30 -15.91
CA ASN A 82 -18.95 -9.57 -16.39
C ASN A 82 -19.05 -10.46 -15.13
N PRO A 83 -20.23 -10.97 -14.75
CA PRO A 83 -20.43 -11.70 -13.49
C PRO A 83 -19.59 -12.99 -13.36
N LEU A 84 -18.75 -13.29 -14.36
CA LEU A 84 -18.07 -14.57 -14.59
C LEU A 84 -16.54 -14.53 -14.38
N ASP A 85 -15.92 -13.38 -14.11
CA ASP A 85 -14.44 -13.29 -14.03
C ASP A 85 -13.89 -13.22 -12.58
N MET A 86 -14.72 -13.02 -11.57
CA MET A 86 -14.31 -12.98 -10.16
C MET A 86 -14.43 -14.36 -9.48
N GLN A 87 -13.65 -15.34 -9.95
CA GLN A 87 -13.55 -16.63 -9.27
C GLN A 87 -12.79 -16.50 -7.94
N SER A 88 -11.85 -15.56 -7.87
CA SER A 88 -11.15 -15.21 -6.65
C SER A 88 -11.25 -13.70 -6.45
N VAL A 89 -11.14 -13.22 -5.22
CA VAL A 89 -11.26 -11.79 -4.92
C VAL A 89 -10.37 -11.42 -3.76
N THR A 90 -9.76 -10.25 -3.84
CA THR A 90 -9.13 -9.62 -2.68
C THR A 90 -9.64 -8.22 -2.53
N ILE A 91 -9.96 -7.83 -1.30
CA ILE A 91 -10.16 -6.43 -0.93
C ILE A 91 -9.09 -6.06 0.08
N ALA A 92 -8.41 -4.96 -0.18
CA ALA A 92 -7.40 -4.41 0.69
C ALA A 92 -7.70 -2.92 0.96
N PHE A 93 -7.50 -2.47 2.20
CA PHE A 93 -7.66 -1.07 2.57
C PHE A 93 -6.94 -0.76 3.88
N TRP A 94 -6.64 0.51 4.07
CA TRP A 94 -6.19 1.04 5.35
C TRP A 94 -7.37 1.55 6.15
N TYR A 95 -7.33 1.28 7.45
CA TYR A 95 -8.37 1.70 8.39
C TYR A 95 -7.77 2.17 9.71
N LYS A 96 -8.31 3.29 10.20
CA LYS A 96 -8.00 3.82 11.53
C LYS A 96 -9.29 3.96 12.33
N SER A 97 -9.40 3.15 13.38
CA SER A 97 -10.55 3.19 14.27
C SER A 97 -10.54 4.47 15.09
N VAL A 98 -11.69 5.13 15.18
CA VAL A 98 -11.94 6.19 16.16
C VAL A 98 -13.04 5.73 17.09
N ALA A 99 -13.00 6.16 18.37
CA ALA A 99 -14.05 5.80 19.31
C ALA A 99 -15.42 6.22 18.75
N SER A 100 -16.36 5.26 18.71
CA SER A 100 -17.74 5.47 18.29
C SER A 100 -18.66 5.03 19.42
N LYS A 101 -19.80 5.72 19.56
CA LYS A 101 -20.88 5.33 20.47
C LYS A 101 -21.73 4.20 19.90
N GLN A 102 -21.61 3.92 18.60
CA GLN A 102 -22.37 2.89 17.94
C GLN A 102 -21.91 1.50 18.38
N PRO A 103 -22.84 0.58 18.70
CA PRO A 103 -22.50 -0.80 19.02
C PRO A 103 -22.01 -1.57 17.79
N VAL A 104 -22.51 -1.21 16.60
CA VAL A 104 -22.13 -1.79 15.31
C VAL A 104 -22.12 -0.69 14.25
N THR A 105 -21.03 -0.60 13.50
CA THR A 105 -20.89 0.27 12.32
C THR A 105 -20.55 -0.60 11.12
N ARG A 106 -21.25 -0.43 10.00
CA ARG A 106 -20.84 -1.00 8.71
C ARG A 106 -19.76 -0.12 8.12
N ILE A 107 -18.70 -0.74 7.60
CA ILE A 107 -17.50 -0.05 7.08
C ILE A 107 -17.40 -0.20 5.56
N LEU A 108 -17.73 -1.39 5.06
CA LEU A 108 -17.71 -1.74 3.64
C LEU A 108 -18.79 -2.77 3.36
N ASN A 109 -19.47 -2.64 2.23
CA ASN A 109 -20.56 -3.53 1.86
C ASN A 109 -20.67 -3.74 0.34
N ILE A 110 -20.18 -4.87 -0.13
CA ILE A 110 -20.45 -5.32 -1.48
C ILE A 110 -21.74 -6.13 -1.45
N GLN A 111 -22.78 -5.61 -2.10
CA GLN A 111 -24.11 -6.23 -2.13
C GLN A 111 -24.38 -6.91 -3.47
N ASP A 112 -25.17 -7.98 -3.43
CA ASP A 112 -25.89 -8.47 -4.60
C ASP A 112 -27.15 -7.60 -4.83
N SER A 113 -27.37 -7.14 -6.06
CA SER A 113 -28.54 -6.30 -6.41
C SER A 113 -29.90 -6.97 -6.28
N THR A 114 -29.97 -8.30 -6.17
CA THR A 114 -31.24 -9.03 -6.32
C THR A 114 -31.93 -9.37 -5.00
N ALA A 115 -31.27 -9.21 -3.86
CA ALA A 115 -31.84 -9.53 -2.55
C ALA A 115 -31.50 -8.47 -1.51
N ASN A 116 -32.53 -7.99 -0.80
CA ASN A 116 -32.49 -6.90 0.18
C ASN A 116 -31.51 -7.07 1.37
N ASP A 117 -30.68 -8.12 1.43
CA ASP A 117 -29.72 -8.36 2.52
C ASP A 117 -28.55 -9.32 2.15
N ALA A 118 -28.33 -9.64 0.87
CA ALA A 118 -27.27 -10.57 0.48
C ALA A 118 -25.94 -9.82 0.21
N SER A 119 -25.21 -9.46 1.27
CA SER A 119 -23.85 -8.95 1.12
C SER A 119 -22.91 -10.07 0.68
N VAL A 120 -22.26 -9.90 -0.47
CA VAL A 120 -21.12 -10.72 -0.92
C VAL A 120 -19.94 -10.52 0.02
N LEU A 121 -19.71 -9.28 0.44
CA LEU A 121 -18.73 -8.95 1.46
C LEU A 121 -19.25 -7.83 2.35
N LEU A 122 -19.14 -8.03 3.66
CA LEU A 122 -19.52 -7.06 4.67
C LEU A 122 -18.40 -6.93 5.70
N VAL A 123 -17.95 -5.70 5.93
CA VAL A 123 -17.05 -5.39 7.05
C VAL A 123 -17.83 -4.57 8.07
N THR A 124 -17.87 -5.03 9.32
CA THR A 124 -18.46 -4.27 10.42
C THR A 124 -17.46 -4.06 11.54
N LYS A 125 -17.50 -2.88 12.14
CA LYS A 125 -16.86 -2.59 13.42
C LYS A 125 -17.86 -2.86 14.52
N ARG A 126 -17.45 -3.61 15.53
CA ARG A 126 -18.30 -3.93 16.68
C ARG A 126 -17.49 -4.18 17.94
N LYS A 127 -18.12 -4.05 19.10
CA LYS A 127 -17.55 -4.51 20.36
C LYS A 127 -17.93 -5.97 20.62
N ASP A 128 -16.99 -6.73 21.16
CA ASP A 128 -17.29 -8.07 21.69
C ASP A 128 -17.81 -8.01 23.14
N ALA A 129 -18.08 -9.18 23.72
CA ALA A 129 -18.57 -9.31 25.10
C ALA A 129 -17.59 -8.73 26.13
N GLN A 130 -16.30 -8.63 25.80
CA GLN A 130 -15.23 -8.07 26.63
C GLN A 130 -14.99 -6.57 26.37
N GLN A 131 -15.85 -5.92 25.58
CA GLN A 131 -15.74 -4.50 25.17
C GLN A 131 -14.54 -4.19 24.26
N GLN A 132 -13.83 -5.20 23.75
CA GLN A 132 -12.77 -4.99 22.76
C GLN A 132 -13.40 -4.62 21.42
N THR A 133 -12.87 -3.59 20.77
CA THR A 133 -13.33 -3.20 19.44
C THR A 133 -12.67 -4.09 18.40
N ASN A 134 -13.48 -4.65 17.52
CA ASN A 134 -13.06 -5.58 16.48
C ASN A 134 -13.60 -5.13 15.12
N LEU A 135 -12.88 -5.51 14.06
CA LEU A 135 -13.47 -5.61 12.72
C LEU A 135 -13.87 -7.06 12.46
N GLU A 136 -15.11 -7.23 11.98
CA GLU A 136 -15.68 -8.49 11.54
C GLU A 136 -15.81 -8.46 10.02
N PHE A 137 -15.12 -9.37 9.36
CA PHE A 137 -15.15 -9.58 7.92
C PHE A 137 -16.04 -10.77 7.62
N LYS A 138 -17.16 -10.52 6.95
CA LYS A 138 -18.11 -11.55 6.51
C LYS A 138 -18.08 -11.64 5.00
N ILE A 139 -17.91 -12.85 4.48
CA ILE A 139 -18.01 -13.15 3.05
C ILE A 139 -19.16 -14.13 2.80
N GLY A 140 -20.03 -13.78 1.86
CA GLY A 140 -21.17 -14.58 1.44
C GLY A 140 -20.74 -15.67 0.47
N LEU A 141 -21.15 -16.91 0.76
CA LEU A 141 -20.90 -18.08 -0.06
C LEU A 141 -22.22 -18.70 -0.51
N SER A 142 -22.16 -19.43 -1.62
CA SER A 142 -23.33 -20.08 -2.23
C SER A 142 -24.16 -20.88 -1.23
N PHE A 143 -25.46 -20.96 -1.49
CA PHE A 143 -26.44 -21.64 -0.62
C PHE A 143 -26.66 -20.93 0.73
N GLY A 144 -26.48 -19.60 0.78
CA GLY A 144 -26.72 -18.81 2.00
C GLY A 144 -25.71 -19.06 3.12
N SER A 145 -24.56 -19.68 2.81
CA SER A 145 -23.47 -19.89 3.76
C SER A 145 -22.63 -18.62 3.92
N ASN A 146 -21.94 -18.45 5.05
CA ASN A 146 -21.06 -17.31 5.27
C ASN A 146 -19.80 -17.75 6.00
N ILE A 147 -18.67 -17.12 5.67
CA ILE A 147 -17.47 -17.17 6.50
C ILE A 147 -17.30 -15.82 7.18
N THR A 148 -17.13 -15.87 8.50
CA THR A 148 -16.82 -14.69 9.31
C THR A 148 -15.43 -14.83 9.93
N ILE A 149 -14.59 -13.83 9.77
CA ILE A 149 -13.29 -13.70 10.45
C ILE A 149 -13.30 -12.38 11.24
N THR A 150 -12.92 -12.43 12.50
CA THR A 150 -12.90 -11.27 13.40
C THR A 150 -11.49 -11.00 13.88
N THR A 151 -11.09 -9.73 13.92
CA THR A 151 -9.78 -9.32 14.42
C THR A 151 -9.89 -8.07 15.30
N PRO A 152 -9.10 -7.98 16.38
CA PRO A 152 -9.03 -6.77 17.20
C PRO A 152 -8.42 -5.61 16.41
N ILE A 153 -8.93 -4.42 16.70
CA ILE A 153 -8.45 -3.15 16.16
C ILE A 153 -8.19 -2.14 17.28
N ASP A 154 -7.36 -1.16 16.97
CA ASP A 154 -6.93 -0.07 17.84
C ASP A 154 -7.02 1.27 17.08
N ALA A 155 -6.58 2.34 17.73
CA ALA A 155 -6.69 3.71 17.19
C ALA A 155 -5.52 4.10 16.26
N VAL A 156 -4.79 3.13 15.72
CA VAL A 156 -3.73 3.38 14.73
C VAL A 156 -4.13 2.86 13.35
N TRP A 157 -3.41 3.33 12.33
CA TRP A 157 -3.59 2.83 10.97
C TRP A 157 -3.21 1.36 10.89
N ASN A 158 -4.15 0.54 10.43
CA ASN A 158 -3.93 -0.86 10.14
C ASN A 158 -4.34 -1.13 8.70
N HIS A 159 -3.51 -1.88 7.99
CA HIS A 159 -3.85 -2.41 6.68
C HIS A 159 -4.57 -3.74 6.84
N PHE A 160 -5.68 -3.92 6.15
CA PHE A 160 -6.41 -5.17 6.08
C PHE A 160 -6.47 -5.65 4.65
N ALA A 161 -6.29 -6.97 4.45
CA ALA A 161 -6.61 -7.62 3.18
C ALA A 161 -7.39 -8.90 3.43
N LEU A 162 -8.61 -8.98 2.90
CA LEU A 162 -9.39 -10.22 2.88
C LEU A 162 -9.29 -10.82 1.48
N SER A 163 -8.73 -12.01 1.39
CA SER A 163 -8.48 -12.74 0.14
C SER A 163 -9.31 -14.01 0.12
N TYR A 164 -9.98 -14.28 -0.99
CA TYR A 164 -10.64 -15.54 -1.26
C TYR A 164 -10.09 -16.19 -2.53
N SER A 165 -9.67 -17.46 -2.40
CA SER A 165 -9.16 -18.31 -3.49
C SER A 165 -10.20 -19.37 -3.84
N VAL A 166 -10.70 -19.40 -5.08
CA VAL A 166 -11.53 -20.52 -5.60
C VAL A 166 -10.71 -21.80 -5.71
N ALA A 167 -9.45 -21.69 -6.16
CA ALA A 167 -8.59 -22.84 -6.40
C ALA A 167 -8.34 -23.62 -5.10
N ASP A 168 -8.09 -22.90 -4.01
CA ASP A 168 -7.85 -23.49 -2.70
C ASP A 168 -9.11 -23.62 -1.85
N LYS A 169 -10.21 -22.98 -2.27
CA LYS A 169 -11.41 -22.74 -1.48
C LYS A 169 -11.09 -22.19 -0.09
N LYS A 170 -10.27 -21.13 -0.02
CA LYS A 170 -9.85 -20.53 1.25
C LYS A 170 -10.18 -19.06 1.31
N VAL A 171 -10.63 -18.62 2.48
CA VAL A 171 -10.67 -17.22 2.87
C VAL A 171 -9.51 -16.96 3.82
N THR A 172 -8.73 -15.93 3.56
CA THR A 172 -7.57 -15.56 4.38
C THR A 172 -7.64 -14.07 4.70
N LEU A 173 -7.57 -13.74 5.99
CA LEU A 173 -7.46 -12.36 6.46
C LEU A 173 -6.00 -12.05 6.79
N TYR A 174 -5.51 -10.94 6.27
CA TYR A 174 -4.22 -10.36 6.61
C TYR A 174 -4.42 -9.02 7.32
N LYS A 175 -3.60 -8.76 8.35
CA LYS A 175 -3.50 -7.48 9.06
C LYS A 175 -2.04 -7.05 9.07
N ASN A 176 -1.76 -5.84 8.59
CA ASN A 176 -0.41 -5.27 8.44
C ASN A 176 0.54 -6.26 7.73
N GLY A 177 0.01 -6.91 6.69
CA GLY A 177 0.74 -7.85 5.87
C GLY A 177 1.00 -9.24 6.47
N LYS A 178 0.55 -9.49 7.71
CA LYS A 178 0.65 -10.80 8.35
C LYS A 178 -0.69 -11.51 8.32
N GLN A 179 -0.67 -12.82 8.06
CA GLN A 179 -1.89 -13.64 8.14
C GLN A 179 -2.42 -13.64 9.58
N VAL A 180 -3.68 -13.27 9.75
CA VAL A 180 -4.41 -13.32 11.02
C VAL A 180 -5.11 -14.66 11.18
N ASP A 181 -5.87 -15.06 10.14
CA ASP A 181 -6.67 -16.27 10.16
C ASP A 181 -6.90 -16.77 8.73
N THR A 182 -7.17 -18.06 8.60
CA THR A 182 -7.63 -18.65 7.34
C THR A 182 -8.69 -19.71 7.59
N LYS A 183 -9.75 -19.67 6.80
CA LYS A 183 -10.88 -20.59 6.90
C LYS A 183 -11.14 -21.25 5.56
N GLN A 184 -11.49 -22.53 5.62
CA GLN A 184 -11.92 -23.29 4.45
C GLN A 184 -13.34 -22.89 4.05
N ALA A 185 -13.53 -22.56 2.78
CA ALA A 185 -14.81 -22.44 2.13
C ALA A 185 -15.27 -23.83 1.67
N ASN A 186 -16.48 -24.19 2.05
CA ASN A 186 -17.14 -25.43 1.64
C ASN A 186 -17.74 -25.33 0.23
N CYS A 187 -17.92 -24.11 -0.29
CA CYS A 187 -18.50 -23.83 -1.60
C CYS A 187 -17.89 -22.57 -2.25
N GLN A 188 -18.35 -22.27 -3.46
CA GLN A 188 -17.94 -21.06 -4.20
C GLN A 188 -18.64 -19.81 -3.64
N LEU A 189 -18.13 -18.62 -3.97
CA LEU A 189 -18.82 -17.37 -3.66
C LEU A 189 -20.25 -17.38 -4.22
N ASP A 190 -21.20 -16.87 -3.44
CA ASP A 190 -22.56 -16.61 -3.94
C ASP A 190 -22.51 -15.31 -4.73
N MET A 191 -22.08 -15.42 -5.98
CA MET A 191 -21.90 -14.28 -6.85
C MET A 191 -22.85 -14.36 -8.02
N GLN A 192 -24.12 -14.06 -7.78
CA GLN A 192 -24.96 -13.47 -8.82
C GLN A 192 -24.71 -11.95 -8.84
N ILE A 193 -23.44 -11.52 -8.99
CA ILE A 193 -23.12 -10.09 -8.97
C ILE A 193 -23.73 -9.44 -10.20
N VAL A 194 -24.83 -8.72 -9.97
CA VAL A 194 -25.34 -7.75 -10.92
C VAL A 194 -25.24 -6.37 -10.24
N SER A 195 -24.57 -5.46 -10.92
CA SER A 195 -24.76 -3.99 -10.90
C SER A 195 -24.31 -3.08 -9.74
N LEU A 196 -24.11 -3.50 -8.48
CA LEU A 196 -23.89 -2.52 -7.37
C LEU A 196 -22.74 -2.84 -6.39
N PHE A 197 -21.84 -1.87 -6.17
CA PHE A 197 -20.83 -1.87 -5.11
C PHE A 197 -21.08 -0.69 -4.16
N SER A 198 -20.90 -0.87 -2.84
CA SER A 198 -20.98 0.26 -1.91
C SER A 198 -19.92 0.22 -0.82
N LEU A 199 -19.17 1.30 -0.66
CA LEU A 199 -18.41 1.57 0.55
C LEU A 199 -19.27 2.47 1.44
N GLN A 200 -19.84 1.91 2.49
CA GLN A 200 -20.68 2.64 3.43
C GLN A 200 -19.99 2.61 4.79
N LEU A 201 -19.62 3.77 5.33
CA LEU A 201 -19.35 3.90 6.78
C LEU A 201 -20.64 4.43 7.44
N ASP A 202 -21.61 3.55 7.64
CA ASP A 202 -22.89 3.91 8.23
C ASP A 202 -23.29 2.96 9.37
N ALA A 203 -24.21 3.41 10.23
CA ALA A 203 -24.78 2.54 11.25
C ALA A 203 -25.73 1.53 10.58
N GLN A 204 -25.52 0.24 10.82
CA GLN A 204 -26.36 -0.81 10.24
C GLN A 204 -27.82 -0.62 10.71
N GLY A 205 -28.72 -0.26 9.80
CA GLY A 205 -30.17 -0.28 10.01
C GLY A 205 -30.79 0.91 10.74
N ASN A 206 -30.05 1.96 11.10
CA ASN A 206 -30.66 3.17 11.65
C ASN A 206 -29.74 4.41 11.48
N PRO A 207 -30.08 5.40 10.62
CA PRO A 207 -29.34 6.66 10.51
C PRO A 207 -29.60 7.51 11.76
N THR A 208 -29.00 7.12 12.87
CA THR A 208 -29.00 7.92 14.10
C THR A 208 -27.91 8.98 14.01
N THR A 209 -28.08 10.09 14.72
CA THR A 209 -27.17 11.25 14.75
C THR A 209 -25.73 10.97 15.20
N ASP A 210 -25.41 9.74 15.61
CA ASP A 210 -24.09 9.35 16.08
C ASP A 210 -23.30 8.69 14.93
N THR A 211 -22.37 9.46 14.37
CA THR A 211 -21.47 9.07 13.27
C THR A 211 -20.36 8.14 13.80
N ASP A 212 -19.83 7.22 12.98
CA ASP A 212 -18.53 6.61 13.28
C ASP A 212 -17.42 7.42 12.58
N PRO A 213 -16.60 8.18 13.32
CA PRO A 213 -15.59 9.04 12.71
C PRO A 213 -14.31 8.30 12.30
N SER A 214 -14.38 6.98 12.12
CA SER A 214 -13.25 6.18 11.64
C SER A 214 -12.88 6.53 10.21
N LEU A 215 -11.61 6.31 9.88
CA LEU A 215 -11.02 6.71 8.60
C LEU A 215 -10.73 5.49 7.74
N VAL A 216 -10.99 5.61 6.44
CA VAL A 216 -10.62 4.64 5.42
C VAL A 216 -9.69 5.32 4.43
N ASP A 217 -8.67 4.59 4.00
CA ASP A 217 -7.68 5.06 3.04
C ASP A 217 -7.27 3.91 2.10
N ASP A 218 -6.80 4.22 0.89
CA ASP A 218 -6.22 3.27 -0.06
C ASP A 218 -7.03 1.97 -0.27
N LEU A 219 -8.28 2.10 -0.73
CA LEU A 219 -9.13 0.95 -1.03
C LEU A 219 -8.76 0.34 -2.39
N PHE A 220 -8.38 -0.93 -2.36
CA PHE A 220 -8.03 -1.73 -3.51
C PHE A 220 -8.91 -2.97 -3.62
N ILE A 221 -9.34 -3.29 -4.84
CA ILE A 221 -10.10 -4.50 -5.15
C ILE A 221 -9.39 -5.22 -6.29
N TYR A 222 -9.12 -6.50 -6.08
CA TYR A 222 -8.49 -7.40 -7.05
C TYR A 222 -9.46 -8.52 -7.42
N ASP A 223 -9.39 -8.97 -8.66
CA ASP A 223 -10.12 -10.12 -9.22
C ASP A 223 -9.39 -11.45 -9.01
N ARG A 224 -8.51 -11.49 -8.00
CA ARG A 224 -7.73 -12.67 -7.65
C ARG A 224 -7.47 -12.75 -6.16
N ALA A 225 -7.06 -13.94 -5.74
CA ALA A 225 -6.44 -14.11 -4.44
C ALA A 225 -5.02 -13.52 -4.47
N ILE A 226 -4.65 -12.80 -3.41
CA ILE A 226 -3.27 -12.40 -3.18
C ILE A 226 -2.49 -13.47 -2.41
N THR A 227 -1.18 -13.51 -2.61
CA THR A 227 -0.24 -14.33 -1.84
C THR A 227 0.14 -13.65 -0.51
N ALA A 228 0.76 -14.40 0.39
CA ALA A 228 1.29 -13.83 1.64
C ALA A 228 2.37 -12.76 1.40
N ALA A 229 3.20 -12.90 0.35
CA ALA A 229 4.21 -11.91 0.00
C ALA A 229 3.58 -10.60 -0.51
N GLU A 230 2.53 -10.70 -1.33
CA GLU A 230 1.78 -9.53 -1.79
C GLU A 230 1.00 -8.86 -0.66
N ALA A 231 0.40 -9.65 0.24
CA ALA A 231 -0.22 -9.11 1.45
C ALA A 231 0.80 -8.33 2.28
N LEU A 232 2.01 -8.87 2.42
CA LEU A 232 3.11 -8.23 3.12
C LEU A 232 3.53 -6.90 2.46
N ALA A 233 3.59 -6.87 1.13
CA ALA A 233 3.84 -5.67 0.34
C ALA A 233 2.76 -4.60 0.54
N LEU A 234 1.48 -4.96 0.42
CA LEU A 234 0.35 -4.05 0.61
C LEU A 234 0.26 -3.52 2.05
N GLY A 235 0.58 -4.37 3.04
CA GLY A 235 0.56 -4.02 4.46
C GLY A 235 1.74 -3.18 4.94
N GLY A 236 2.58 -2.68 4.03
CA GLY A 236 3.73 -1.83 4.34
C GLY A 236 4.82 -2.53 5.17
N SER A 237 4.80 -3.86 5.25
CA SER A 237 5.75 -4.66 6.07
C SER A 237 6.64 -5.58 5.23
N GLY A 238 6.57 -5.48 3.90
CA GLY A 238 7.46 -6.23 2.99
C GLY A 238 7.24 -5.92 1.52
N GLY A 239 7.05 -4.64 1.21
CA GLY A 239 7.73 -4.12 0.05
C GLY A 239 9.20 -4.05 0.45
N THR A 240 10.10 -4.32 -0.49
CA THR A 240 11.44 -3.72 -0.49
C THR A 240 11.34 -2.34 0.11
N ASN A 241 12.32 -1.87 0.91
CA ASN A 241 12.41 -0.46 1.25
C ASN A 241 11.97 0.29 -0.01
N ASP A 242 10.76 0.87 0.01
CA ASP A 242 10.62 2.14 -0.62
C ASP A 242 11.81 2.84 0.02
N VAL A 243 12.80 3.14 -0.81
CA VAL A 243 13.58 4.30 -0.51
C VAL A 243 12.45 5.31 -0.38
N THR A 244 12.03 5.53 0.86
CA THR A 244 11.60 6.83 1.27
C THR A 244 12.82 7.62 0.83
N GLU A 245 12.79 8.10 -0.41
CA GLU A 245 13.21 9.43 -0.72
C GLU A 245 12.40 10.20 0.30
N THR A 246 12.92 10.28 1.53
CA THR A 246 12.61 11.35 2.43
C THR A 246 12.69 12.52 1.49
N THR A 247 11.56 13.18 1.32
CA THR A 247 11.32 14.38 0.52
C THR A 247 12.18 15.53 1.07
N HIS A 248 13.47 15.26 1.14
CA HIS A 248 14.56 15.93 1.77
C HIS A 248 15.84 15.60 0.98
N ASN A 249 15.77 15.48 -0.35
CA ASN A 249 16.88 15.97 -1.17
C ASN A 249 16.88 17.51 -1.10
N THR A 250 17.11 18.03 0.10
CA THR A 250 17.36 19.43 0.37
C THR A 250 18.77 19.84 -0.08
N MET A 251 19.64 18.87 -0.38
CA MET A 251 20.90 19.13 -1.07
C MET A 251 20.62 19.49 -2.54
N GLN A 252 20.91 20.72 -2.91
CA GLN A 252 20.95 21.16 -4.30
C GLN A 252 22.39 21.17 -4.79
N ILE A 253 22.63 20.66 -6.00
CA ILE A 253 23.94 20.66 -6.65
C ILE A 253 23.87 21.54 -7.88
N TYR A 254 24.72 22.56 -7.97
CA TYR A 254 24.75 23.47 -9.11
C TYR A 254 26.17 23.92 -9.47
N PRO A 255 26.49 24.09 -10.77
CA PRO A 255 25.66 23.68 -11.90
C PRO A 255 25.54 22.15 -11.97
N ASN A 256 24.41 21.65 -12.49
CA ASN A 256 24.22 20.25 -12.80
C ASN A 256 23.46 20.19 -14.14
N PRO A 257 24.15 19.91 -15.27
CA PRO A 257 25.50 19.35 -15.36
C PRO A 257 26.66 20.30 -15.00
N ALA A 258 27.74 19.77 -14.42
CA ALA A 258 28.97 20.50 -14.09
C ALA A 258 30.13 20.15 -15.04
N SER A 259 31.03 21.11 -15.29
CA SER A 259 32.22 20.91 -16.12
C SER A 259 33.54 21.17 -15.39
N THR A 260 33.54 22.09 -14.42
CA THR A 260 34.75 22.47 -13.66
C THR A 260 34.59 22.26 -12.16
N TYR A 261 33.49 22.72 -11.58
CA TYR A 261 33.19 22.55 -10.18
C TYR A 261 31.69 22.38 -9.99
N ALA A 262 31.30 21.76 -8.89
CA ALA A 262 29.91 21.70 -8.43
C ALA A 262 29.82 22.29 -7.02
N THR A 263 28.80 23.12 -6.79
CA THR A 263 28.50 23.71 -5.50
C THR A 263 27.35 22.97 -4.85
N LEU A 264 27.49 22.63 -3.57
CA LEU A 264 26.47 22.02 -2.74
C LEU A 264 25.77 23.10 -1.89
N SER A 265 24.46 23.25 -2.08
CA SER A 265 23.61 23.97 -1.13
C SER A 265 22.94 22.94 -0.23
N VAL A 266 23.31 22.95 1.04
CA VAL A 266 22.83 22.03 2.06
C VAL A 266 22.13 22.85 3.16
N PRO A 267 21.02 22.38 3.75
CA PRO A 267 20.42 23.05 4.89
C PRO A 267 21.38 23.26 6.05
N THR A 268 21.24 24.38 6.75
CA THR A 268 22.11 24.79 7.87
C THR A 268 22.11 23.80 9.04
N ASP A 269 21.05 23.02 9.21
CA ASP A 269 20.88 22.02 10.25
C ASP A 269 21.50 20.65 9.91
N ALA A 270 21.86 20.41 8.64
CA ALA A 270 22.38 19.11 8.22
C ALA A 270 23.79 18.80 8.77
N GLN A 271 24.61 19.81 9.05
CA GLN A 271 25.95 19.69 9.65
C GLN A 271 26.78 18.46 9.17
N PRO A 272 27.02 18.31 7.85
CA PRO A 272 27.78 17.20 7.30
C PRO A 272 29.27 17.26 7.66
N ASP A 273 29.89 16.11 7.93
CA ASP A 273 31.32 15.98 8.22
C ASP A 273 32.11 15.40 7.02
N VAL A 274 31.49 14.53 6.22
CA VAL A 274 32.13 13.83 5.11
C VAL A 274 31.29 13.92 3.83
N LEU A 275 31.98 14.09 2.71
CA LEU A 275 31.45 14.07 1.36
C LEU A 275 32.09 12.94 0.57
N ILE A 276 31.28 12.14 -0.10
CA ILE A 276 31.72 11.06 -0.98
C ILE A 276 31.10 11.22 -2.36
N VAL A 277 31.91 11.09 -3.41
CA VAL A 277 31.43 10.96 -4.79
C VAL A 277 31.65 9.53 -5.24
N ARG A 278 30.62 8.90 -5.80
CA ARG A 278 30.68 7.55 -6.35
C ARG A 278 30.21 7.54 -7.80
N THR A 279 30.71 6.57 -8.56
CA THR A 279 30.14 6.21 -9.86
C THR A 279 28.72 5.64 -9.68
N ILE A 280 27.94 5.59 -10.76
CA ILE A 280 26.61 4.97 -10.75
C ILE A 280 26.63 3.48 -10.34
N THR A 281 27.78 2.80 -10.49
CA THR A 281 27.97 1.41 -10.05
C THR A 281 28.43 1.29 -8.60
N GLY A 282 28.52 2.41 -7.86
CA GLY A 282 28.85 2.46 -6.44
C GLY A 282 30.34 2.57 -6.10
N ALA A 283 31.24 2.56 -7.10
CA ALA A 283 32.68 2.71 -6.86
C ALA A 283 33.01 4.13 -6.40
N GLU A 284 33.73 4.25 -5.29
CA GLU A 284 34.16 5.53 -4.71
C GLU A 284 35.24 6.17 -5.59
N VAL A 285 35.04 7.43 -5.98
CA VAL A 285 35.98 8.19 -6.82
C VAL A 285 36.55 9.41 -6.09
N LEU A 286 35.85 9.90 -5.06
CA LEU A 286 36.32 10.96 -4.20
C LEU A 286 35.75 10.77 -2.79
N ARG A 287 36.58 11.02 -1.77
CA ARG A 287 36.19 11.14 -0.38
C ARG A 287 36.95 12.28 0.26
N THR A 288 36.24 13.19 0.91
CA THR A 288 36.82 14.36 1.58
C THR A 288 36.00 14.76 2.79
N THR A 289 36.61 15.52 3.71
CA THR A 289 35.85 16.34 4.67
C THR A 289 34.90 17.25 3.89
N TYR A 290 33.70 17.46 4.44
CA TYR A 290 32.68 18.26 3.78
C TYR A 290 33.20 19.64 3.35
N THR A 291 32.91 19.98 2.10
CA THR A 291 33.14 21.27 1.48
C THR A 291 31.93 21.61 0.62
N GLN A 292 31.58 22.89 0.56
CA GLN A 292 30.52 23.37 -0.33
C GLN A 292 30.92 23.30 -1.81
N HIS A 293 32.22 23.31 -2.12
CA HIS A 293 32.72 23.27 -3.49
C HIS A 293 33.48 21.99 -3.77
N ILE A 294 33.06 21.26 -4.80
CA ILE A 294 33.68 20.04 -5.29
C ILE A 294 34.38 20.36 -6.61
N ASP A 295 35.69 20.11 -6.69
CA ASP A 295 36.42 20.11 -7.96
C ASP A 295 36.14 18.80 -8.71
N VAL A 296 35.65 18.92 -9.94
CA VAL A 296 35.26 17.77 -10.78
C VAL A 296 36.05 17.70 -12.08
N GLN A 297 37.05 18.57 -12.28
CA GLN A 297 37.82 18.64 -13.54
C GLN A 297 38.57 17.34 -13.85
N GLN A 298 39.00 16.64 -12.80
CA GLN A 298 39.75 15.39 -12.93
C GLN A 298 38.84 14.17 -13.14
N LEU A 299 37.52 14.32 -13.01
CA LEU A 299 36.57 13.24 -13.20
C LEU A 299 36.18 13.10 -14.70
N PRO A 300 36.01 11.87 -15.20
CA PRO A 300 35.42 11.64 -16.53
C PRO A 300 34.00 12.22 -16.64
N ALA A 301 33.56 12.50 -17.88
CA ALA A 301 32.15 12.80 -18.12
C ALA A 301 31.30 11.57 -17.77
N GLY A 302 30.15 11.79 -17.14
CA GLY A 302 29.31 10.70 -16.65
C GLY A 302 28.34 11.12 -15.56
N VAL A 303 27.63 10.14 -15.01
CA VAL A 303 26.69 10.33 -13.89
C VAL A 303 27.29 9.75 -12.62
N TYR A 304 27.27 10.56 -11.57
CA TYR A 304 27.82 10.26 -10.26
C TYR A 304 26.75 10.43 -9.19
N THR A 305 26.90 9.73 -8.06
CA THR A 305 26.18 10.05 -6.83
C THR A 305 27.09 10.84 -5.91
N VAL A 306 26.55 11.88 -5.29
CA VAL A 306 27.19 12.67 -4.24
C VAL A 306 26.46 12.37 -2.94
N GLU A 307 27.20 11.92 -1.93
CA GLU A 307 26.69 11.48 -0.64
C GLU A 307 27.30 12.35 0.46
N LEU A 308 26.44 12.85 1.36
CA LEU A 308 26.87 13.53 2.58
C LEU A 308 26.63 12.64 3.78
N TYR A 309 27.59 12.65 4.70
CA TYR A 309 27.54 11.90 5.95
C TYR A 309 27.66 12.83 7.15
N SER A 310 27.14 12.37 8.29
CA SER A 310 27.45 12.89 9.63
C SER A 310 27.51 11.72 10.59
N ASN A 311 28.58 11.61 11.37
CA ASN A 311 28.79 10.50 12.32
C ASN A 311 28.63 9.12 11.67
N LEU A 312 29.13 8.95 10.44
CA LEU A 312 29.04 7.72 9.63
C LEU A 312 27.63 7.31 9.16
N VAL A 313 26.62 8.15 9.37
CA VAL A 313 25.26 7.96 8.84
C VAL A 313 25.09 8.82 7.58
N ILE A 314 24.45 8.27 6.54
CA ILE A 314 24.12 9.03 5.32
C ILE A 314 23.05 10.07 5.68
N LEU A 315 23.35 11.34 5.43
CA LEU A 315 22.41 12.45 5.58
C LEU A 315 21.60 12.69 4.31
N ASN A 316 22.27 12.64 3.15
CA ASN A 316 21.69 13.06 1.89
C ASN A 316 22.43 12.45 0.70
N ARG A 317 21.73 12.25 -0.42
CA ARG A 317 22.31 11.71 -1.67
C ARG A 317 21.68 12.40 -2.89
N SER A 318 22.50 13.00 -3.74
CA SER A 318 22.04 13.63 -4.98
C SER A 318 22.84 13.18 -6.20
N LEU A 319 22.26 13.32 -7.38
CA LEU A 319 22.90 13.00 -8.65
C LEU A 319 23.69 14.19 -9.18
N LEU A 320 24.90 13.94 -9.66
CA LEU A 320 25.75 14.91 -10.33
C LEU A 320 26.09 14.40 -11.73
N GLN A 321 25.69 15.16 -12.75
CA GLN A 321 26.05 14.93 -14.13
C GLN A 321 27.28 15.77 -14.47
N LEU A 322 28.30 15.13 -15.03
CA LEU A 322 29.51 15.79 -15.51
C LEU A 322 29.53 15.82 -17.03
N VAL A 323 29.74 17.02 -17.59
CA VAL A 323 29.86 17.27 -19.03
C VAL A 323 31.20 17.95 -19.32
N ARG A 324 31.78 17.63 -20.48
CA ARG A 324 32.99 18.28 -20.98
C ARG A 324 32.67 19.13 -22.19
#